data_AF-A0AAW2YAJ1-F1
#
_entry.id   AF-A0AAW2YAJ1-F1
#
_cell.length_a   1.000
_cell.length_b   1.000
_cell.length_c   1.000
_cell.angle_alpha   90.00
_cell.angle_beta   90.00
_cell.angle_gamma   90.00
#
_symmetry.space_group_name_H-M   'P 1'
#
loop_
_entity.id
_entity.type
_entity.pdbx_description
1 polymer ?
#
loop_
_entity_poly.entity_id
_entity_poly.type
_entity_poly.pdbx_seq_one_letter_code
_entity_poly.pdbx_strand_id
1 'polypeptide(L)'
;MEGSNSEAIFESLNLSPQLFINEVLNIVDDLLDEAFNFLLQEGSTLLKVEGTDRSADLSKGVAYIRDVVQLALDQRMQKWKEYCLRFCFCVPEGFALPKAGVAYIRDVVQLALDQRMQKWKEYCLRFCFCVPEGFALPKANEMSGDDLPDIDALTDTELDAELNSLRDKLTSEKNLLSLTENFVHWERQSSLSNQSAGSIDEALQLYKENDVHQMFQGT
;
A
#
# COMPACT_ATOMS: atom_id res chain seq x y z
N MET A 1 6.49 39.14 -0.04
CA MET A 1 6.18 37.71 0.13
C MET A 1 5.10 37.41 -0.90
N GLU A 2 5.51 37.26 -2.16
CA GLU A 2 4.59 37.02 -3.27
C GLU A 2 4.41 35.50 -3.37
N GLY A 3 3.26 35.00 -2.94
CA GLY A 3 2.84 33.65 -3.28
C GLY A 3 2.82 33.53 -4.80
N SER A 4 3.44 32.48 -5.33
CA SER A 4 3.53 32.25 -6.77
C SER A 4 2.12 32.23 -7.40
N ASN A 5 1.96 32.68 -8.65
CA ASN A 5 0.66 32.62 -9.35
C ASN A 5 0.00 31.23 -9.31
N SER A 6 0.80 30.16 -9.23
CA SER A 6 0.34 28.79 -9.01
C SER A 6 -0.36 28.59 -7.67
N GLU A 7 0.16 29.16 -6.59
CA GLU A 7 -0.38 28.99 -5.24
C GLU A 7 -1.79 29.57 -5.13
N ALA A 8 -2.01 30.78 -5.66
CA ALA A 8 -3.32 31.40 -5.72
C ALA A 8 -4.33 30.59 -6.57
N ILE A 9 -3.86 29.92 -7.63
CA ILE A 9 -4.69 29.04 -8.45
C ILE A 9 -5.13 27.82 -7.64
N PHE A 10 -4.22 27.13 -6.95
CA PHE A 10 -4.56 25.96 -6.14
C PHE A 10 -5.48 26.33 -4.98
N GLU A 11 -5.25 27.46 -4.31
CA GLU A 11 -6.14 27.99 -3.28
C GLU A 11 -7.56 28.24 -3.81
N SER A 12 -7.71 28.77 -5.03
CA SER A 12 -9.03 28.95 -5.65
C SER A 12 -9.77 27.63 -5.94
N LEU A 13 -9.01 26.52 -6.00
CA LEU A 13 -9.54 25.17 -6.15
C LEU A 13 -9.71 24.46 -4.81
N ASN A 14 -9.43 25.16 -3.70
CA ASN A 14 -9.43 24.61 -2.36
C ASN A 14 -8.43 23.44 -2.20
N LEU A 15 -7.35 23.48 -2.99
CA LEU A 15 -6.25 22.52 -2.98
C LEU A 15 -5.03 23.16 -2.35
N SER A 16 -4.31 22.40 -1.53
CA SER A 16 -3.02 22.82 -0.98
C SER A 16 -1.96 21.76 -1.30
N PRO A 17 -1.15 21.99 -2.35
CA PRO A 17 -0.03 21.11 -2.68
C PRO A 17 0.94 20.91 -1.51
N GLN A 18 1.13 21.94 -0.68
CA GLN A 18 1.98 21.86 0.52
C GLN A 18 1.41 20.90 1.56
N LEU A 19 0.09 20.93 1.80
CA LEU A 19 -0.55 19.98 2.72
C LEU A 19 -0.39 18.55 2.22
N PHE A 20 -0.66 18.31 0.93
CA PHE A 20 -0.46 16.99 0.33
C PHE A 20 0.97 16.49 0.47
N ILE A 21 1.97 17.34 0.16
CA ILE A 21 3.38 16.96 0.28
C ILE A 21 3.74 16.64 1.73
N ASN A 22 3.28 17.43 2.69
CA ASN A 22 3.55 17.18 4.11
C ASN A 22 2.87 15.89 4.60
N GLU A 23 1.65 15.60 4.14
CA GLU A 23 0.96 14.35 4.47
C GLU A 23 1.73 13.13 3.96
N VAL A 24 2.23 13.18 2.72
CA VAL A 24 3.09 12.11 2.17
C VAL A 24 4.38 11.96 2.97
N LEU A 25 5.02 13.06 3.37
CA LEU A 25 6.22 13.02 4.22
C LEU A 25 5.94 12.33 5.55
N ASN A 26 4.86 12.71 6.23
CA ASN A 26 4.47 12.12 7.51
C ASN A 26 4.17 10.62 7.36
N ILE A 27 3.46 10.20 6.31
CA ILE A 27 3.19 8.78 6.06
C ILE A 27 4.50 7.98 5.88
N VAL A 28 5.47 8.56 5.19
CA VAL A 28 6.77 7.92 4.96
C VAL A 28 7.55 7.78 6.27
N ASP A 29 7.51 8.79 7.14
CA ASP A 29 8.13 8.75 8.46
C ASP A 29 7.44 7.74 9.38
N ASP A 30 6.10 7.75 9.44
CA ASP A 30 5.30 6.79 10.23
C ASP A 30 5.59 5.34 9.82
N LEU A 31 5.66 5.09 8.50
CA LEU A 31 5.98 3.76 7.96
C LEU A 31 7.41 3.32 8.33
N LEU A 32 8.36 4.26 8.32
CA LEU A 32 9.73 3.97 8.71
C LEU A 32 9.80 3.56 10.19
N ASP A 33 9.14 4.33 11.05
CA ASP A 33 9.08 4.06 12.49
C ASP A 33 8.43 2.70 12.76
N GLU A 34 7.30 2.40 12.13
CA GLU A 34 6.62 1.11 12.27
C GLU A 34 7.51 -0.06 11.84
N ALA A 35 8.20 0.07 10.70
CA ALA A 35 9.09 -0.97 10.19
C ALA A 35 10.26 -1.26 11.14
N PHE A 36 10.90 -0.22 11.70
CA PHE A 36 12.01 -0.42 12.64
C PHE A 36 11.55 -0.92 14.01
N ASN A 37 10.36 -0.53 14.46
CA ASN A 37 9.76 -1.10 15.67
C ASN A 37 9.48 -2.59 15.49
N PHE A 38 8.94 -2.99 14.35
CA PHE A 38 8.75 -4.41 14.00
C PHE A 38 10.07 -5.18 13.96
N LEU A 39 11.10 -4.64 13.31
CA LEU A 39 12.43 -5.26 13.25
C LEU A 39 13.06 -5.45 14.64
N LEU A 40 12.88 -4.47 15.54
CA LEU A 40 13.38 -4.57 16.90
C LEU A 40 12.66 -5.66 17.70
N GLN A 41 11.34 -5.77 17.53
CA GLN A 41 10.51 -6.79 18.16
C GLN A 41 10.88 -8.19 17.65
N GLU A 42 10.91 -8.38 16.33
CA GLU A 42 11.24 -9.66 15.69
C GLU A 42 12.70 -10.07 15.95
N GLY A 43 13.62 -9.11 15.95
CA GLY A 43 15.02 -9.37 16.32
C GLY A 43 15.16 -9.86 17.75
N SER A 44 14.37 -9.33 18.68
CA SER A 44 14.37 -9.75 20.09
C SER A 44 13.82 -11.17 20.26
N THR A 45 12.75 -11.53 19.55
CA THR A 45 12.12 -12.86 19.61
C THR A 45 13.01 -13.94 18.99
N LEU A 46 13.59 -13.70 17.81
CA LEU A 46 14.42 -14.68 17.08
C LEU A 46 15.73 -14.97 17.82
N LEU A 47 16.36 -13.95 18.39
CA LEU A 47 17.66 -14.10 19.04
C LEU A 47 17.54 -14.45 20.54
N LYS A 48 16.32 -14.54 21.10
CA LYS A 48 16.03 -14.83 22.52
C LYS A 48 16.87 -13.98 23.48
N VAL A 49 16.97 -12.69 23.19
CA VAL A 49 17.95 -11.81 23.84
C VAL A 49 17.43 -11.19 25.14
N GLU A 50 16.16 -11.43 25.48
CA GLU A 50 15.50 -10.87 26.66
C GLU A 50 16.30 -11.13 27.94
N GLY A 51 16.67 -10.04 28.62
CA GLY A 51 17.40 -10.08 29.89
C GLY A 51 18.92 -10.23 29.80
N THR A 52 19.52 -10.15 28.61
CA THR A 52 21.00 -10.25 28.42
C THR A 52 21.62 -8.98 27.83
N ASP A 53 22.92 -8.76 28.05
CA ASP A 53 23.67 -7.59 27.49
C ASP A 53 23.55 -7.46 25.96
N ARG A 54 23.27 -8.57 25.28
CA ARG A 54 23.07 -8.61 23.82
C ARG A 54 21.83 -7.84 23.35
N SER A 55 20.84 -7.59 24.22
CA SER A 55 19.62 -6.85 23.82
C SER A 55 19.91 -5.36 23.66
N ALA A 56 20.82 -4.83 24.49
CA ALA A 56 21.30 -3.46 24.40
C ALA A 56 22.13 -3.25 23.12
N ASP A 57 22.96 -4.23 22.74
CA ASP A 57 23.73 -4.17 21.50
C ASP A 57 22.84 -4.26 20.25
N LEU A 58 21.80 -5.11 20.28
CA LEU A 58 20.79 -5.18 19.23
C LEU A 58 20.05 -3.84 19.08
N SER A 59 19.56 -3.27 20.19
CA SER A 59 18.86 -1.99 20.19
C SER A 59 19.73 -0.86 19.64
N LYS A 60 21.01 -0.79 20.04
CA LYS A 60 21.99 0.17 19.49
C LYS A 60 22.22 -0.03 18.00
N GLY A 61 22.35 -1.27 17.53
CA GLY A 61 22.55 -1.58 16.12
C GLY A 61 21.35 -1.17 15.26
N VAL A 62 20.13 -1.50 15.72
CA VAL A 62 18.88 -1.12 15.05
C VAL A 62 18.71 0.40 15.02
N ALA A 63 18.99 1.09 16.14
CA ALA A 63 18.94 2.55 16.20
C ALA A 63 19.93 3.19 15.22
N TYR A 64 21.17 2.70 15.15
CA TYR A 64 22.16 3.19 14.19
C TYR A 64 21.71 3.02 12.73
N ILE A 65 21.17 1.85 12.38
CA ILE A 65 20.67 1.59 11.02
C ILE A 65 19.48 2.50 10.72
N ARG A 66 18.54 2.66 11.66
CA ARG A 66 17.41 3.58 11.52
C ARG A 66 17.89 4.99 11.25
N ASP A 67 18.85 5.50 12.01
CA ASP A 67 19.35 6.88 11.84
C ASP A 67 20.00 7.08 10.47
N VAL A 68 20.75 6.09 9.96
CA VAL A 68 21.33 6.14 8.59
C VAL A 68 20.24 6.12 7.52
N VAL A 69 19.22 5.26 7.67
CA VAL A 69 18.13 5.14 6.71
C VAL A 69 17.26 6.41 6.72
N GLN A 70 16.89 6.93 7.90
CA GLN A 70 16.16 8.17 8.06
C GLN A 70 16.91 9.33 7.40
N LEU A 71 18.20 9.49 7.69
CA LEU A 71 19.00 10.55 7.08
C LEU A 71 19.02 10.47 5.54
N ALA A 72 19.14 9.27 4.98
CA ALA A 72 19.11 9.07 3.54
C ALA A 72 17.73 9.35 2.94
N LEU A 73 16.66 8.97 3.66
CA LEU A 73 15.28 9.17 3.23
C LEU A 73 14.91 10.64 3.28
N ASP A 74 15.22 11.35 4.37
CA ASP A 74 15.03 12.79 4.53
C ASP A 74 15.65 13.56 3.35
N GLN A 75 16.90 13.25 3.01
CA GLN A 75 17.58 13.92 1.90
C GLN A 75 16.89 13.69 0.55
N ARG A 76 16.36 12.49 0.31
CA ARG A 76 15.63 12.18 -0.92
C ARG A 76 14.25 12.83 -0.93
N MET A 77 13.56 12.79 0.20
CA MET A 77 12.23 13.36 0.35
C MET A 77 12.24 14.89 0.28
N GLN A 78 13.30 15.55 0.74
CA GLN A 78 13.51 16.99 0.52
C GLN A 78 13.66 17.33 -0.96
N LYS A 79 14.46 16.56 -1.72
CA LYS A 79 14.60 16.75 -3.18
C LYS A 79 13.29 16.47 -3.91
N TRP A 80 12.55 15.45 -3.48
CA TRP A 80 11.22 15.14 -4.02
C TRP A 80 10.24 16.29 -3.77
N LYS A 81 10.20 16.84 -2.54
CA LYS A 81 9.40 18.03 -2.21
C LYS A 81 9.73 19.21 -3.11
N GLU A 82 11.02 19.53 -3.25
CA GLU A 82 11.48 20.63 -4.12
C GLU A 82 11.05 20.39 -5.58
N TYR A 83 11.21 19.17 -6.08
CA TYR A 83 10.79 18.79 -7.42
C TYR A 83 9.27 18.93 -7.61
N CYS A 84 8.46 18.41 -6.67
CA CYS A 84 7.02 18.49 -6.74
C CYS A 84 6.53 19.94 -6.77
N LEU A 85 7.07 20.80 -5.91
CA LEU A 85 6.70 22.22 -5.88
C LEU A 85 7.12 22.95 -7.17
N ARG A 86 8.28 22.63 -7.73
CA ARG A 86 8.79 23.31 -8.93
C ARG A 86 8.22 22.81 -10.24
N PHE A 87 7.85 21.54 -10.34
CA PHE A 87 7.54 20.93 -11.64
C PHE A 87 6.16 20.28 -11.69
N CYS A 88 5.68 19.70 -10.59
CA CYS A 88 4.36 19.05 -10.57
C CYS A 88 3.24 20.03 -10.22
N PHE A 89 3.51 20.93 -9.27
CA PHE A 89 2.55 21.92 -8.75
C PHE A 89 2.94 23.36 -9.15
N CYS A 90 3.68 23.51 -10.24
CA CYS A 90 3.95 24.81 -10.83
C CYS A 90 3.06 25.03 -12.04
N VAL A 91 2.40 26.19 -12.08
CA VAL A 91 1.62 26.62 -13.24
C VAL A 91 2.57 27.43 -14.13
N PRO A 92 2.78 27.02 -15.41
CA PRO A 92 3.68 27.72 -16.31
C PRO A 92 3.33 29.21 -16.45
N GLU A 93 4.34 30.07 -16.55
CA GLU A 93 4.14 31.50 -16.75
C GLU A 93 3.34 31.76 -18.03
N GLY A 94 2.31 32.61 -17.93
CA GLY A 94 1.37 32.89 -19.02
C GLY A 94 0.17 31.95 -19.09
N PHE A 95 0.12 30.89 -18.27
CA PHE A 95 -1.05 30.02 -18.17
C PHE A 95 -2.05 30.57 -17.14
N ALA A 96 -3.05 31.31 -17.62
CA ALA A 96 -4.22 31.65 -16.82
C ALA A 96 -5.28 30.57 -17.01
N LEU A 97 -5.64 29.83 -15.95
CA LEU A 97 -6.77 28.91 -16.07
C LEU A 97 -8.04 29.73 -16.37
N PRO A 98 -8.74 29.46 -17.48
CA PRO A 98 -10.07 30.03 -17.65
C PRO A 98 -10.93 29.48 -16.51
N LYS A 99 -11.45 30.36 -15.65
CA LYS A 99 -12.35 29.95 -14.54
C LYS A 99 -13.47 29.02 -15.02
N ALA A 100 -13.91 29.20 -16.26
CA ALA A 100 -14.88 28.35 -16.94
C ALA A 100 -14.40 26.90 -17.20
N GLY A 101 -13.12 26.70 -17.54
CA GLY A 101 -12.57 25.37 -17.82
C GLY A 101 -12.44 24.51 -16.56
N VAL A 102 -12.09 25.12 -15.43
CA VAL A 102 -12.01 24.38 -14.16
C VAL A 102 -13.37 24.07 -13.58
N ALA A 103 -14.31 25.03 -13.65
CA ALA A 103 -15.70 24.77 -13.30
C ALA A 103 -16.25 23.61 -14.13
N TYR A 104 -16.01 23.62 -15.45
CA TYR A 104 -16.42 22.53 -16.34
C TYR A 104 -15.84 21.16 -15.95
N ILE A 105 -14.53 21.06 -15.69
CA ILE A 105 -13.93 19.78 -15.29
C ILE A 105 -14.47 19.31 -13.94
N ARG A 106 -14.62 20.22 -12.97
CA ARG A 106 -15.22 19.93 -11.66
C ARG A 106 -16.65 19.41 -11.81
N ASP A 107 -17.45 20.08 -12.63
CA ASP A 107 -18.84 19.71 -12.89
C ASP A 107 -18.93 18.33 -13.56
N VAL A 108 -18.03 18.03 -14.51
CA VAL A 108 -17.96 16.71 -15.16
C VAL A 108 -17.58 15.61 -14.18
N VAL A 109 -16.59 15.84 -13.32
CA VAL A 109 -16.16 14.87 -12.30
C VAL A 109 -17.26 14.64 -11.26
N GLN A 110 -17.87 15.72 -10.77
CA GLN A 110 -18.98 15.68 -9.82
C GLN A 110 -20.16 14.91 -10.40
N LEU A 111 -20.56 15.23 -11.64
CA LEU A 111 -21.63 14.53 -12.35
C LEU A 111 -21.34 13.04 -12.52
N ALA A 112 -20.10 12.66 -12.84
CA ALA A 112 -19.70 11.27 -12.98
C ALA A 112 -19.74 10.51 -11.64
N LEU A 113 -19.33 11.15 -10.54
CA LEU A 113 -19.40 10.58 -9.19
C LEU A 113 -20.85 10.42 -8.73
N ASP A 114 -21.69 11.43 -8.91
CA ASP A 114 -23.10 11.40 -8.52
C ASP A 114 -23.87 10.32 -9.28
N GLN A 115 -23.63 10.17 -10.59
CA GLN A 115 -24.23 9.12 -11.39
C GLN A 115 -23.82 7.72 -10.94
N ARG A 116 -22.54 7.52 -10.63
CA ARG A 116 -22.08 6.23 -10.10
C ARG A 116 -22.66 5.98 -8.71
N MET A 117 -22.71 7.00 -7.85
CA MET A 117 -23.22 6.84 -6.50
C MET A 117 -24.71 6.60 -6.46
N GLN A 118 -25.50 7.16 -7.38
CA GLN A 118 -26.90 6.80 -7.52
C GLN A 118 -27.08 5.32 -7.90
N LYS A 119 -26.31 4.82 -8.88
CA LYS A 119 -26.37 3.40 -9.29
C LYS A 119 -25.98 2.47 -8.15
N TRP A 120 -24.93 2.81 -7.41
CA TRP A 120 -24.52 2.08 -6.22
C TRP A 120 -25.57 2.13 -5.11
N LYS A 121 -26.19 3.29 -4.87
CA LYS A 121 -27.28 3.44 -3.91
C LYS A 121 -28.49 2.56 -4.27
N GLU A 122 -28.89 2.56 -5.54
CA GLU A 122 -29.98 1.72 -6.04
C GLU A 122 -29.64 0.23 -5.93
N TYR A 123 -28.40 -0.15 -6.25
CA TYR A 123 -27.90 -1.51 -6.08
C TYR A 123 -27.91 -1.94 -4.61
N CYS A 124 -27.33 -1.15 -3.72
CA CYS A 124 -27.30 -1.45 -2.29
C CYS A 124 -28.73 -1.59 -1.72
N LEU A 125 -29.65 -0.70 -2.09
CA LEU A 125 -31.05 -0.78 -1.66
C LEU A 125 -31.75 -2.03 -2.19
N ARG A 126 -31.43 -2.48 -3.41
CA ARG A 126 -32.07 -3.65 -4.04
C ARG A 126 -31.47 -5.00 -3.66
N PHE A 127 -30.18 -5.04 -3.33
CA PHE A 127 -29.46 -6.30 -3.23
C PHE A 127 -28.70 -6.47 -1.92
N CYS A 128 -28.29 -5.39 -1.25
CA CYS A 128 -27.57 -5.47 0.01
C CYS A 128 -28.49 -5.23 1.22
N PHE A 129 -29.53 -4.39 1.07
CA PHE A 129 -30.48 -4.03 2.11
C PHE A 129 -31.92 -4.48 1.83
N CYS A 130 -32.16 -5.22 0.74
CA CYS A 130 -33.44 -5.86 0.51
C CYS A 130 -33.60 -7.04 1.46
N VAL A 131 -34.58 -6.94 2.35
CA VAL A 131 -35.02 -8.04 3.20
C VAL A 131 -35.64 -9.12 2.29
N PRO A 132 -35.15 -10.38 2.30
CA PRO A 132 -35.64 -11.44 1.42
C PRO A 132 -37.14 -11.71 1.59
N GLU A 133 -37.85 -12.01 0.51
CA GLU A 133 -39.27 -12.39 0.58
C GLU A 133 -39.46 -13.62 1.49
N GLY A 134 -40.14 -13.41 2.62
CA GLY A 134 -40.27 -14.36 3.73
C GLY A 134 -39.87 -13.78 5.08
N PHE A 135 -39.04 -12.74 5.12
CA PHE A 135 -38.77 -11.95 6.31
C PHE A 135 -39.76 -10.78 6.40
N ALA A 136 -40.88 -11.00 7.09
CA ALA A 136 -41.72 -9.90 7.56
C ALA A 136 -41.28 -9.53 8.98
N LEU A 137 -41.14 -8.23 9.26
CA LEU A 137 -41.16 -7.79 10.66
C LEU A 137 -42.45 -8.32 11.31
N PRO A 138 -42.41 -8.83 12.55
CA PRO A 138 -43.62 -9.14 13.29
C PRO A 138 -44.50 -7.90 13.24
N LYS A 139 -45.73 -8.05 12.72
CA LYS A 139 -46.64 -6.91 12.59
C LYS A 139 -46.76 -6.25 13.96
N ALA A 140 -46.51 -4.95 14.01
CA ALA A 140 -46.76 -4.13 15.18
C ALA A 140 -48.28 -4.08 15.41
N ASN A 141 -48.82 -5.11 16.03
CA ASN A 141 -50.02 -5.01 16.83
C ASN A 141 -50.12 -6.18 17.79
N GLU A 142 -50.29 -5.82 19.06
CA GLU A 142 -50.56 -6.68 20.22
C GLU A 142 -49.33 -7.37 20.85
N MET A 143 -48.37 -6.57 21.33
CA MET A 143 -47.59 -6.97 22.51
C MET A 143 -47.72 -5.89 23.58
N SER A 144 -48.45 -6.24 24.64
CA SER A 144 -48.66 -5.43 25.83
C SER A 144 -47.31 -5.05 26.43
N GLY A 145 -47.15 -3.78 26.80
CA GLY A 145 -45.87 -3.13 27.10
C GLY A 145 -45.18 -3.51 28.41
N ASP A 146 -45.21 -4.78 28.82
CA ASP A 146 -44.55 -5.23 30.06
C ASP A 146 -43.59 -6.43 29.91
N ASP A 147 -43.46 -7.04 28.72
CA ASP A 147 -42.49 -8.11 28.47
C ASP A 147 -41.66 -7.82 27.21
N LEU A 148 -40.68 -6.92 27.33
CA LEU A 148 -39.63 -6.75 26.32
C LEU A 148 -38.38 -7.52 26.78
N PRO A 149 -38.02 -8.67 26.19
CA PRO A 149 -36.65 -9.15 26.31
C PRO A 149 -35.75 -8.19 25.53
N ASP A 150 -34.72 -7.74 26.22
CA ASP A 150 -33.71 -6.79 25.78
C ASP A 150 -33.16 -7.16 24.39
N ILE A 151 -33.46 -6.32 23.38
CA ILE A 151 -32.91 -6.44 22.01
C ILE A 151 -31.42 -6.04 21.98
N ASP A 152 -30.83 -5.71 23.14
CA ASP A 152 -29.39 -5.50 23.33
C ASP A 152 -28.59 -6.81 23.54
N ALA A 153 -29.26 -7.98 23.53
CA ALA A 153 -28.63 -9.25 23.89
C ALA A 153 -27.89 -10.00 22.76
N LEU A 154 -28.02 -9.59 21.49
CA LEU A 154 -27.11 -10.06 20.43
C LEU A 154 -25.94 -9.10 20.34
N THR A 155 -25.03 -9.21 21.30
CA THR A 155 -23.83 -8.36 21.37
C THR A 155 -23.02 -8.46 20.08
N ASP A 156 -22.48 -7.33 19.60
CA ASP A 156 -21.55 -7.23 18.45
C ASP A 156 -20.46 -8.33 18.46
N THR A 157 -20.10 -8.83 19.65
CA THR A 157 -19.16 -9.94 19.88
C THR A 157 -19.51 -11.24 19.15
N GLU A 158 -20.79 -11.60 19.04
CA GLU A 158 -21.21 -12.87 18.42
C GLU A 158 -21.20 -12.76 16.88
N LEU A 159 -21.58 -11.59 16.37
CA LEU A 159 -21.42 -11.22 14.96
C LEU A 159 -19.94 -11.19 14.55
N ASP A 160 -19.06 -10.62 15.37
CA ASP A 160 -17.62 -10.62 15.13
C ASP A 160 -17.03 -12.04 15.18
N ALA A 161 -17.55 -12.92 16.02
CA ALA A 161 -17.13 -14.32 16.08
C ALA A 161 -17.49 -15.09 14.79
N GLU A 162 -18.69 -14.89 14.25
CA GLU A 162 -19.08 -15.47 12.96
C GLU A 162 -18.27 -14.89 11.79
N LEU A 163 -18.01 -13.58 11.81
CA LEU A 163 -17.21 -12.91 10.78
C LEU A 163 -15.77 -13.44 10.75
N ASN A 164 -15.18 -13.66 11.93
CA ASN A 164 -13.85 -14.22 12.06
C ASN A 164 -13.82 -15.70 11.64
N SER A 165 -14.86 -16.48 11.97
CA SER A 165 -15.01 -17.86 11.47
C SER A 165 -15.04 -17.95 9.94
N LEU A 166 -15.72 -17.01 9.27
CA LEU A 166 -15.76 -16.93 7.81
C LEU A 166 -14.42 -16.49 7.19
N ARG A 167 -13.68 -15.59 7.85
CA ARG A 167 -12.32 -15.20 7.44
C ARG A 167 -11.35 -16.38 7.54
N ASP A 168 -11.43 -17.15 8.61
CA ASP A 168 -10.60 -18.34 8.82
C ASP A 168 -10.94 -19.46 7.83
N LYS A 169 -12.22 -19.59 7.47
CA LYS A 169 -12.62 -20.52 6.41
C LYS A 169 -12.11 -20.08 5.04
N LEU A 170 -12.07 -18.79 4.75
CA LEU A 170 -11.56 -18.24 3.49
C LEU A 170 -10.02 -18.36 3.37
N THR A 171 -9.29 -18.26 4.49
CA THR A 171 -7.84 -18.51 4.52
C THR A 171 -7.54 -20.01 4.42
N SER A 172 -8.36 -20.87 5.01
CA SER A 172 -8.28 -22.33 4.87
C SER A 172 -8.59 -22.82 3.44
N GLU A 173 -9.56 -22.19 2.77
CA GLU A 173 -9.93 -22.53 1.38
C GLU A 173 -9.02 -21.92 0.31
N LYS A 174 -8.06 -21.06 0.68
CA LYS A 174 -7.12 -20.45 -0.27
C LYS A 174 -5.69 -20.95 -0.08
N ASN A 175 -5.30 -21.77 -1.05
CA ASN A 175 -3.96 -22.01 -1.62
C ASN A 175 -3.15 -20.73 -1.93
N LEU A 176 -3.17 -19.69 -1.09
CA LEU A 176 -2.35 -18.49 -1.25
C LEU A 176 -0.94 -18.76 -0.75
N LEU A 177 -0.77 -19.34 0.46
CA LEU A 177 0.55 -19.69 0.99
C LEU A 177 1.28 -20.73 0.12
N SER A 178 0.57 -21.76 -0.35
CA SER A 178 1.15 -22.76 -1.27
C SER A 178 1.51 -22.16 -2.63
N LEU A 179 0.78 -21.16 -3.11
CA LEU A 179 1.10 -20.45 -4.35
C LEU A 179 2.30 -19.51 -4.20
N THR A 180 2.45 -18.84 -3.04
CA THR A 180 3.63 -18.01 -2.75
C THR A 180 4.90 -18.85 -2.59
N GLU A 181 4.81 -20.00 -1.91
CA GLU A 181 5.92 -20.95 -1.79
C GLU A 181 6.37 -21.49 -3.16
N ASN A 182 5.41 -21.83 -4.03
CA ASN A 182 5.71 -22.25 -5.39
C ASN A 182 6.37 -21.12 -6.21
N PHE A 183 5.90 -19.88 -6.09
CA PHE A 183 6.50 -18.73 -6.78
C PHE A 183 7.97 -18.53 -6.39
N VAL A 184 8.30 -18.58 -5.10
CA VAL A 184 9.67 -18.46 -4.59
C VAL A 184 10.56 -19.61 -5.06
N HIS A 185 10.02 -20.83 -5.16
CA HIS A 185 10.74 -21.98 -5.70
C HIS A 185 11.10 -21.77 -7.18
N TRP A 186 10.15 -21.30 -8.00
CA TRP A 186 10.39 -21.03 -9.43
C TRP A 186 11.40 -19.89 -9.66
N GLU A 187 11.41 -18.86 -8.82
CA GLU A 187 12.37 -17.76 -8.90
C GLU A 187 13.82 -18.21 -8.61
N ARG A 188 14.01 -19.09 -7.61
CA ARG A 188 15.31 -19.69 -7.31
C ARG A 188 15.81 -20.59 -8.44
N GLN A 189 14.91 -21.39 -9.03
CA GLN A 189 15.26 -22.27 -10.14
C GLN A 189 15.64 -21.47 -11.40
N SER A 190 14.92 -20.38 -11.69
CA SER A 190 15.24 -19.47 -12.79
C SER A 190 16.61 -18.81 -12.60
N SER A 191 16.91 -18.35 -11.38
CA SER A 191 18.20 -17.75 -11.03
C SER A 191 19.38 -18.72 -11.23
N LEU A 192 19.22 -19.98 -10.84
CA LEU A 192 20.21 -21.04 -11.05
C LEU A 192 20.39 -21.38 -12.54
N SER A 193 19.29 -21.40 -13.30
CA SER A 193 19.33 -21.61 -14.75
C SER A 193 20.05 -20.48 -15.49
N ASN A 194 19.93 -19.24 -15.02
CA ASN A 194 20.63 -18.11 -15.63
C ASN A 194 22.14 -18.14 -15.33
N GLN A 195 22.53 -18.57 -14.12
CA GLN A 195 23.95 -18.75 -13.77
C GLN A 195 24.60 -19.88 -14.56
N SER A 196 23.89 -20.99 -14.80
CA SER A 196 24.40 -22.08 -15.63
C SER A 196 24.49 -21.68 -17.11
N ALA A 197 23.52 -20.91 -17.63
CA ALA A 197 23.59 -20.35 -18.97
C ALA A 197 24.81 -19.42 -19.15
N GLY A 198 25.09 -18.56 -18.17
CA GLY A 198 26.29 -17.70 -18.19
C GLY A 198 27.60 -18.49 -18.16
N SER A 199 27.67 -19.54 -17.33
CA SER A 199 28.87 -20.41 -17.26
C SER A 199 29.10 -21.20 -18.56
N ILE A 200 28.03 -21.61 -19.24
CA ILE A 200 28.11 -22.28 -20.55
C ILE A 200 28.57 -21.32 -21.64
N ASP A 201 28.12 -20.07 -21.61
CA ASP A 201 28.54 -19.05 -22.58
C ASP A 201 30.02 -18.67 -22.39
N GLU A 202 30.49 -18.53 -21.15
CA GLU A 202 31.91 -18.35 -20.83
C GLU A 202 32.77 -19.53 -21.30
N ALA A 203 32.32 -20.78 -21.08
CA ALA A 203 33.04 -21.96 -21.56
C ALA A 203 33.09 -22.03 -23.10
N LEU A 204 32.02 -21.62 -23.79
CA LEU A 204 31.98 -21.52 -25.25
C LEU A 204 32.91 -20.42 -25.78
N GLN A 205 33.03 -19.30 -25.06
CA GLN A 205 33.95 -18.22 -25.40
C GLN A 205 35.41 -18.66 -25.24
N LEU A 206 35.74 -19.34 -24.14
CA LEU A 206 37.07 -19.93 -23.92
C LEU A 206 37.43 -20.96 -25.00
N TYR A 207 36.47 -21.80 -25.42
CA TYR A 207 36.70 -22.74 -26.51
C TYR A 207 37.00 -22.03 -27.83
N LYS A 208 36.25 -20.98 -28.17
CA LYS A 208 36.51 -20.17 -29.37
C LYS A 208 37.86 -19.47 -29.33
N GLU A 209 38.27 -18.91 -28.20
CA GLU A 209 39.58 -18.27 -28.04
C GLU A 209 40.74 -19.27 -28.18
N ASN A 210 40.56 -20.49 -27.65
CA ASN A 210 41.57 -21.54 -27.73
C ASN A 210 41.67 -22.17 -29.13
N ASP A 211 40.54 -22.30 -29.85
CA ASP A 211 40.51 -22.74 -31.25
C ASP A 211 41.22 -21.74 -32.18
N VAL A 212 41.00 -20.44 -31.98
CA VAL A 212 41.74 -19.38 -32.69
C VAL A 212 43.23 -19.45 -32.34
N HIS A 213 43.60 -19.71 -31.09
CA HIS A 213 45.01 -19.82 -30.68
C HIS A 213 45.71 -21.07 -31.24
N GLN A 214 45.02 -22.20 -31.42
CA GLN A 214 45.59 -23.38 -32.06
C GLN A 214 45.77 -23.21 -33.57
N MET A 215 44.90 -22.46 -34.25
CA MET A 215 45.08 -22.14 -35.68
C MET A 215 46.34 -21.29 -35.97
N PHE A 216 46.84 -20.51 -35.00
CA PHE A 216 48.03 -19.67 -35.17
C PHE A 216 49.36 -20.31 -34.75
N GLN A 217 49.35 -21.55 -34.23
CA GLN A 217 50.58 -22.29 -33.85
C GLN A 217 50.85 -23.55 -34.70
N GLY A 218 50.02 -23.81 -35.71
CA GLY A 218 50.20 -24.93 -36.64
C GLY A 218 50.86 -24.51 -37.96
N THR A 219 52.13 -24.12 -37.94
CA THR A 219 53.15 -24.41 -38.99
C THR A 219 54.54 -24.00 -38.52
#